data_AF-A0A1V5PJR5-F1
#
_entry.id   AF-A0A1V5PJR5-F1
#
_cell.length_a   1.000
_cell.length_b   1.000
_cell.length_c   1.000
_cell.angle_alpha   90.00
_cell.angle_beta   90.00
_cell.angle_gamma   90.00
#
_symmetry.space_group_name_H-M   'P 1'
#
loop_
_entity.id
_entity.type
_entity.pdbx_description
1 polymer ?
#
loop_
_entity_poly.entity_id
_entity_poly.type
_entity_poly.pdbx_seq_one_letter_code
_entity_poly.pdbx_strand_id
1 'polypeptide(L)'
;MPDSATHCYIMGVNGWYIMGVNAWYIMGVNAWYIMGVNPWYIIACKLTMIDSIPHSWLFQRMAAVVHHGGAGTTAAGLRAGVPGIIVPFFADQPFWGARVAELGVGPKPIPRKSLTAEQLSRAIQVAVTNADMRQRAANLGAKIQSEDGVAEAVEIIGRLKM
;
A
#
# COMPACT_ATOMS: atom_id res chain seq x y z
N MET A 1 32.05 54.56 30.59
CA MET A 1 32.56 54.22 29.24
C MET A 1 31.82 52.97 28.80
N PRO A 2 31.04 52.95 27.71
CA PRO A 2 30.34 51.74 27.30
C PRO A 2 31.31 50.81 26.56
N ASP A 3 31.40 49.57 27.01
CA ASP A 3 32.10 48.48 26.33
C ASP A 3 31.51 48.29 24.93
N SER A 4 32.40 48.36 23.93
CA SER A 4 32.09 48.05 22.55
C SER A 4 31.89 46.53 22.40
N ALA A 5 30.68 46.05 22.67
CA ALA A 5 30.27 44.71 22.27
C ALA A 5 30.18 44.68 20.74
N THR A 6 31.17 44.05 20.10
CA THR A 6 31.19 43.78 18.67
C THR A 6 30.05 42.83 18.34
N HIS A 7 28.92 43.36 17.88
CA HIS A 7 27.81 42.55 17.41
C HIS A 7 28.18 41.98 16.04
N CYS A 8 28.28 40.65 15.95
CA CYS A 8 28.40 39.96 14.68
C CYS A 8 26.99 39.82 14.08
N TYR A 9 26.73 40.52 12.99
CA TYR A 9 25.50 40.36 12.23
C TYR A 9 25.68 39.18 11.26
N ILE A 10 24.83 38.17 11.40
CA ILE A 10 24.74 37.12 10.39
C ILE A 10 23.98 37.72 9.21
N MET A 11 24.73 38.18 8.21
CA MET A 11 24.21 38.86 7.01
C MET A 11 23.46 37.92 6.05
N GLY A 12 23.44 36.62 6.34
CA GLY A 12 22.64 35.63 5.62
C GLY A 12 22.90 34.22 6.11
N VAL A 13 21.83 33.46 6.31
CA VAL A 13 21.92 32.00 6.43
C VAL A 13 21.11 31.40 5.29
N ASN A 14 21.76 30.64 4.42
CA ASN A 14 21.11 30.02 3.26
C ASN A 14 20.33 28.73 3.60
N GLY A 15 20.16 28.44 4.89
CA GLY A 15 19.33 27.35 5.40
C GLY A 15 19.91 26.73 6.67
N TRP A 16 19.04 26.27 7.56
CA TRP A 16 19.38 25.39 8.67
C TRP A 16 18.62 24.09 8.46
N TYR A 17 19.32 22.95 8.56
CA TYR A 17 18.68 21.64 8.63
C TYR A 17 18.77 21.15 10.07
N ILE A 18 17.62 21.09 10.74
CA ILE A 18 17.52 20.57 12.11
C ILE A 18 16.92 19.17 12.01
N MET A 19 17.77 18.17 12.23
CA MET A 19 17.45 16.75 12.00
C MET A 19 16.63 16.11 13.14
N GLY A 20 16.29 16.86 14.20
CA GLY A 20 15.41 16.42 15.28
C GLY A 20 15.37 17.38 16.46
N VAL A 21 14.16 17.69 16.97
CA VAL A 21 13.95 18.48 18.20
C VAL A 21 12.79 17.91 18.98
N ASN A 22 12.96 17.66 20.28
CA ASN A 22 11.90 17.11 21.13
C ASN A 22 10.96 18.18 21.72
N ALA A 23 11.39 19.43 21.85
CA ALA A 23 10.53 20.58 22.19
C ALA A 23 11.26 21.91 21.91
N TRP A 24 10.51 22.98 21.67
CA TRP A 24 11.02 24.35 21.59
C TRP A 24 10.36 25.19 22.69
N TYR A 25 11.13 26.07 23.31
CA TYR A 25 10.61 27.17 24.13
C TYR A 25 11.13 28.47 23.55
N ILE A 26 10.22 29.30 23.06
CA ILE A 26 10.55 30.60 22.48
C ILE A 26 10.14 31.66 23.48
N MET A 27 11.12 32.28 24.12
CA MET A 27 10.91 33.24 25.20
C MET A 27 10.55 34.66 24.70
N GLY A 28 10.67 34.95 23.39
CA GLY A 28 10.27 36.21 22.78
C GLY A 28 10.64 36.33 21.29
N VAL A 29 9.70 36.83 20.49
CA VAL A 29 9.88 37.12 19.05
C VAL A 29 9.20 38.46 18.74
N ASN A 30 9.90 39.41 18.13
CA ASN A 30 9.32 40.72 17.81
C ASN A 30 8.60 40.78 16.45
N ALA A 31 9.00 39.98 15.45
CA ALA A 31 8.20 39.71 14.24
C ALA A 31 8.85 38.58 13.42
N TRP A 32 8.03 37.68 12.86
CA TRP A 32 8.45 36.70 11.85
C TRP A 32 7.60 36.84 10.59
N TYR A 33 8.21 36.60 9.43
CA TYR A 33 7.52 36.43 8.16
C TYR A 33 7.75 34.99 7.67
N ILE A 34 6.72 34.16 7.76
CA ILE A 34 6.74 32.78 7.27
C ILE A 34 6.23 32.80 5.84
N MET A 35 7.14 32.75 4.86
CA MET A 35 6.78 32.70 3.43
C MET A 35 6.20 31.35 2.99
N GLY A 36 6.23 30.36 3.88
CA GLY A 36 5.68 29.03 3.67
C GLY A 36 6.19 28.10 4.75
N VAL A 37 5.26 27.46 5.46
CA VAL A 37 5.55 26.18 6.11
C VAL A 37 5.38 25.13 5.03
N ASN A 38 6.44 24.36 4.73
CA ASN A 38 6.21 23.07 4.08
C ASN A 38 5.22 22.32 4.98
N PRO A 39 4.15 21.70 4.42
CA PRO A 39 3.38 20.74 5.18
C PRO A 39 4.39 19.74 5.74
N TRP A 40 4.51 19.69 7.05
CA TRP A 40 5.29 18.68 7.73
C TRP A 40 4.64 17.35 7.36
N TYR A 41 5.21 16.67 6.37
CA TYR A 41 4.84 15.31 6.05
C TYR A 41 5.35 14.44 7.19
N ILE A 42 4.51 14.25 8.21
CA ILE A 42 4.65 13.09 9.10
C ILE A 42 4.29 11.88 8.25
N ILE A 43 5.26 11.37 7.48
CA ILE A 43 5.15 10.03 6.89
C ILE A 43 5.59 9.08 7.98
N ALA A 44 4.75 8.89 8.99
CA ALA A 44 4.87 7.71 9.83
C ALA A 44 4.32 6.52 9.02
N CYS A 45 5.08 6.09 8.01
CA CYS A 45 4.82 4.81 7.35
C CYS A 45 5.43 3.72 8.24
N LYS A 46 4.58 2.99 8.97
CA LYS A 46 5.03 1.84 9.75
C LYS A 46 5.26 0.67 8.78
N LEU A 47 6.49 0.52 8.30
CA LEU A 47 6.90 -0.63 7.51
C LEU A 47 7.31 -1.77 8.44
N THR A 48 6.75 -2.96 8.22
CA THR A 48 7.17 -4.18 8.90
C THR A 48 7.64 -5.17 7.84
N MET A 49 8.91 -5.57 7.91
CA MET A 49 9.47 -6.62 7.06
C MET A 49 9.39 -7.96 7.79
N ILE A 50 8.98 -8.99 7.07
CA ILE A 50 8.77 -10.34 7.61
C ILE A 50 9.29 -11.32 6.56
N ASP A 51 10.07 -12.31 6.96
CA ASP A 51 10.65 -13.29 6.03
C ASP A 51 9.58 -14.22 5.45
N SER A 52 8.67 -14.72 6.30
CA SER A 52 7.58 -15.59 5.87
C SER A 52 6.38 -15.47 6.80
N ILE A 53 5.18 -15.49 6.22
CA ILE A 53 3.92 -15.45 6.94
C ILE A 53 2.80 -16.12 6.13
N PRO A 54 1.90 -16.90 6.77
CA PRO A 54 0.81 -17.53 6.04
C PRO A 54 -0.15 -16.50 5.43
N HIS A 55 -0.31 -16.50 4.10
CA HIS A 55 -1.26 -15.63 3.40
C HIS A 55 -2.70 -15.80 3.89
N SER A 56 -3.09 -17.04 4.22
CA SER A 56 -4.42 -17.34 4.77
C SER A 56 -4.73 -16.60 6.07
N TRP A 57 -3.70 -16.37 6.90
CA TRP A 57 -3.81 -15.59 8.12
C TRP A 57 -3.67 -14.09 7.84
N LEU A 58 -2.67 -13.68 7.05
CA LEU A 58 -2.36 -12.27 6.85
C LEU A 58 -3.44 -11.55 6.03
N PHE A 59 -3.86 -12.12 4.90
CA PHE A 59 -4.66 -11.39 3.92
C PHE A 59 -6.05 -11.01 4.45
N GLN A 60 -6.63 -11.82 5.33
CA GLN A 60 -7.90 -11.51 6.01
C GLN A 60 -7.85 -10.25 6.88
N ARG A 61 -6.64 -9.77 7.22
CA ARG A 61 -6.41 -8.59 8.06
C ARG A 61 -6.00 -7.36 7.24
N MET A 62 -5.82 -7.51 5.93
CA MET A 62 -5.35 -6.45 5.05
C MET A 62 -6.52 -5.69 4.43
N ALA A 63 -6.33 -4.39 4.16
CA ALA A 63 -7.29 -3.60 3.40
C ALA A 63 -7.19 -3.84 1.88
N ALA A 64 -6.01 -4.23 1.40
CA ALA A 64 -5.71 -4.60 0.02
C ALA A 64 -4.37 -5.37 -0.01
N VAL A 65 -4.12 -6.12 -1.09
CA VAL A 65 -2.86 -6.86 -1.28
C VAL A 65 -2.21 -6.47 -2.60
N VAL A 66 -0.94 -6.07 -2.56
CA VAL A 66 -0.12 -5.86 -3.76
C VAL A 66 0.73 -7.10 -3.98
N HIS A 67 0.65 -7.71 -5.17
CA HIS A 67 1.52 -8.84 -5.52
C HIS A 67 1.70 -8.98 -7.03
N HIS A 68 2.58 -9.89 -7.44
CA HIS A 68 2.92 -10.07 -8.85
C HIS A 68 1.87 -10.81 -9.69
N GLY A 69 0.79 -11.34 -9.10
CA GLY A 69 -0.27 -12.05 -9.83
C GLY A 69 -0.09 -13.56 -10.02
N GLY A 70 0.77 -14.24 -9.25
CA GLY A 70 0.85 -15.71 -9.33
C GLY A 70 -0.45 -16.38 -8.86
N ALA A 71 -0.88 -17.46 -9.52
CA ALA A 71 -2.16 -18.13 -9.30
C ALA A 71 -2.49 -18.38 -7.81
N GLY A 72 -1.56 -18.96 -7.04
CA GLY A 72 -1.79 -19.27 -5.63
C GLY A 72 -1.99 -18.02 -4.76
N THR A 73 -1.19 -16.96 -4.97
CA THR A 73 -1.34 -15.70 -4.23
C THR A 73 -2.62 -14.98 -4.64
N THR A 74 -2.97 -14.99 -5.93
CA THR A 74 -4.24 -14.44 -6.43
C THR A 74 -5.41 -15.17 -5.78
N ALA A 75 -5.42 -16.51 -5.79
CA ALA A 75 -6.46 -17.32 -5.18
C ALA A 75 -6.59 -17.04 -3.67
N ALA A 76 -5.47 -16.94 -2.96
CA ALA A 76 -5.48 -16.59 -1.54
C ALA A 76 -6.07 -15.19 -1.27
N GLY A 77 -5.72 -14.18 -2.08
CA GLY A 77 -6.25 -12.82 -1.97
C GLY A 77 -7.75 -12.75 -2.28
N LEU A 78 -8.18 -13.40 -3.36
CA LEU A 78 -9.59 -13.49 -3.73
C LEU A 78 -10.40 -14.21 -2.65
N ARG A 79 -9.92 -15.35 -2.14
CA ARG A 79 -10.55 -16.08 -1.04
C ARG A 79 -10.63 -15.23 0.23
N ALA A 80 -9.62 -14.41 0.53
CA ALA A 80 -9.66 -13.50 1.68
C ALA A 80 -10.66 -12.35 1.52
N GLY A 81 -11.17 -12.12 0.30
CA GLY A 81 -12.20 -11.11 0.02
C GLY A 81 -11.67 -9.68 0.04
N VAL A 82 -10.38 -9.49 -0.26
CA VAL A 82 -9.72 -8.18 -0.24
C VAL A 82 -9.29 -7.76 -1.65
N PRO A 83 -9.32 -6.46 -1.99
CA PRO A 83 -8.87 -5.99 -3.28
C PRO A 83 -7.41 -6.35 -3.59
N GLY A 84 -7.15 -6.81 -4.82
CA GLY A 84 -5.82 -7.18 -5.30
C GLY A 84 -5.23 -6.18 -6.29
N ILE A 85 -4.03 -5.67 -6.03
CA ILE A 85 -3.26 -4.81 -6.94
C ILE A 85 -2.17 -5.66 -7.58
N ILE A 86 -2.29 -5.90 -8.88
CA ILE A 86 -1.46 -6.87 -9.59
C ILE A 86 -0.36 -6.16 -10.39
N VAL A 87 0.89 -6.59 -10.16
CA VAL A 87 2.08 -6.08 -10.85
C VAL A 87 2.73 -7.22 -11.65
N PRO A 88 2.18 -7.58 -12.83
CA PRO A 88 2.66 -8.73 -13.57
C PRO A 88 4.02 -8.49 -14.20
N PHE A 89 4.83 -9.54 -14.27
CA PHE A 89 6.12 -9.54 -14.96
C PHE A 89 6.37 -10.76 -15.86
N PHE A 90 5.75 -11.92 -15.62
CA PHE A 90 5.89 -13.10 -16.49
C PHE A 90 4.75 -14.13 -16.38
N ALA A 91 4.74 -15.12 -17.28
CA ALA A 91 3.85 -16.29 -17.28
C ALA A 91 2.35 -15.97 -17.25
N ASP A 92 1.60 -16.57 -16.33
CA ASP A 92 0.15 -16.47 -16.15
C ASP A 92 -0.28 -15.20 -15.40
N GLN A 93 0.67 -14.40 -14.92
CA GLN A 93 0.38 -13.21 -14.12
C GLN A 93 -0.44 -12.14 -14.84
N PRO A 94 -0.22 -11.84 -16.14
CA PRO A 94 -1.06 -10.89 -16.86
C PRO A 94 -2.53 -11.37 -16.95
N PHE A 95 -2.74 -12.69 -17.09
CA PHE A 95 -4.08 -13.27 -17.10
C PHE A 95 -4.78 -13.05 -15.75
N TRP A 96 -4.13 -13.36 -14.64
CA TRP A 96 -4.71 -13.13 -13.31
C TRP A 96 -4.92 -11.64 -13.03
N GLY A 97 -3.99 -10.78 -13.46
CA GLY A 97 -4.13 -9.33 -13.38
C GLY A 97 -5.35 -8.81 -14.14
N ALA A 98 -5.57 -9.28 -15.36
CA ALA A 98 -6.76 -8.97 -16.15
C ALA A 98 -8.02 -9.49 -15.45
N ARG A 99 -8.02 -10.73 -14.97
CA ARG A 99 -9.17 -11.35 -14.33
C ARG A 99 -9.63 -10.61 -13.07
N VAL A 100 -8.68 -10.20 -12.22
CA VAL A 100 -8.93 -9.39 -11.03
C VAL A 100 -9.59 -8.05 -11.40
N ALA A 101 -9.09 -7.39 -12.44
CA ALA A 101 -9.64 -6.12 -12.91
C ALA A 101 -11.04 -6.28 -13.53
N GLU A 102 -11.26 -7.31 -14.35
CA GLU A 102 -12.56 -7.64 -14.97
C GLU A 102 -13.65 -7.92 -13.94
N LEU A 103 -13.31 -8.65 -12.87
CA LEU A 103 -14.22 -8.91 -11.75
C LEU A 103 -14.47 -7.66 -10.90
N GLY A 104 -13.73 -6.57 -11.15
CA GLY A 104 -13.83 -5.32 -10.40
C GLY A 104 -13.39 -5.45 -8.94
N VAL A 105 -12.53 -6.43 -8.63
CA VAL A 105 -11.97 -6.72 -7.29
C VAL A 105 -10.51 -6.26 -7.18
N GLY A 106 -10.09 -5.40 -8.09
CA GLY A 106 -8.80 -4.72 -8.08
C GLY A 106 -8.75 -3.67 -9.19
N PRO A 107 -7.79 -2.71 -9.12
CA PRO A 107 -7.54 -1.79 -10.21
C PRO A 107 -6.97 -2.52 -11.43
N LYS A 108 -6.85 -1.79 -12.56
CA LYS A 108 -6.13 -2.32 -13.73
C LYS A 108 -4.70 -2.72 -13.33
N PRO A 109 -4.19 -3.87 -13.81
CA PRO A 109 -2.85 -4.32 -13.48
C PRO A 109 -1.80 -3.31 -13.97
N ILE A 110 -0.69 -3.19 -13.22
CA ILE A 110 0.41 -2.29 -13.54
C ILE A 110 1.58 -3.14 -14.03
N PRO A 111 1.86 -3.21 -15.34
CA PRO A 111 3.01 -3.97 -15.84
C PRO A 111 4.30 -3.55 -15.13
N ARG A 112 5.12 -4.52 -14.72
CA ARG A 112 6.37 -4.26 -13.99
C ARG A 112 7.30 -3.25 -14.67
N LYS A 113 7.28 -3.20 -16.01
CA LYS A 113 8.08 -2.28 -16.83
C LYS A 113 7.61 -0.82 -16.74
N SER A 114 6.34 -0.58 -16.41
CA SER A 114 5.77 0.76 -16.28
C SER A 114 5.59 1.20 -14.83
N LEU A 115 5.84 0.32 -13.85
CA LEU A 115 5.60 0.57 -12.43
C LEU A 115 6.36 1.80 -11.93
N THR A 116 5.61 2.78 -11.42
CA THR A 116 6.17 3.92 -10.66
C THR A 116 5.54 4.00 -9.26
N ALA A 117 6.18 4.75 -8.36
CA ALA A 117 5.67 4.97 -7.01
C ALA A 117 4.30 5.67 -7.03
N GLU A 118 4.10 6.61 -7.94
CA GLU A 118 2.86 7.38 -8.10
C GLU A 118 1.72 6.48 -8.58
N GLN A 119 1.99 5.60 -9.55
CA GLN A 119 1.00 4.66 -10.04
C GLN A 119 0.60 3.65 -8.97
N LEU A 120 1.58 3.10 -8.24
CA LEU A 120 1.32 2.14 -7.18
C LEU A 120 0.56 2.79 -6.02
N SER A 121 0.96 3.99 -5.61
CA SER A 121 0.27 4.78 -4.58
C SER A 121 -1.19 5.05 -4.96
N ARG A 122 -1.44 5.48 -6.21
CA ARG A 122 -2.81 5.68 -6.71
C ARG A 122 -3.61 4.39 -6.73
N ALA A 123 -3.02 3.28 -7.15
CA ALA A 123 -3.69 1.99 -7.19
C ALA A 123 -4.05 1.49 -5.78
N ILE A 124 -3.15 1.65 -4.80
CA ILE A 124 -3.41 1.36 -3.39
C ILE A 124 -4.56 2.24 -2.88
N GLN A 125 -4.50 3.56 -3.14
CA GLN A 125 -5.53 4.49 -2.70
C GLN A 125 -6.91 4.12 -3.26
N VAL A 126 -7.00 3.81 -4.56
CA VAL A 126 -8.24 3.33 -5.18
C VAL A 126 -8.73 2.06 -4.52
N ALA A 127 -7.85 1.07 -4.34
CA ALA A 127 -8.21 -0.23 -3.77
C ALA A 127 -8.78 -0.11 -2.35
N VAL A 128 -8.18 0.74 -1.50
CA VAL A 128 -8.61 0.90 -0.11
C VAL A 128 -9.78 1.86 0.05
N THR A 129 -10.03 2.79 -0.88
CA THR A 129 -11.10 3.81 -0.76
C THR A 129 -12.37 3.49 -1.56
N ASN A 130 -12.29 2.78 -2.68
CA ASN A 130 -13.44 2.44 -3.52
C ASN A 130 -14.35 1.40 -2.83
N ALA A 131 -15.50 1.86 -2.32
CA ALA A 131 -16.43 1.02 -1.57
C ALA A 131 -16.98 -0.15 -2.40
N ASP A 132 -17.33 0.09 -3.67
CA ASP A 132 -17.88 -0.95 -4.54
C ASP A 132 -16.85 -2.05 -4.85
N MET A 133 -15.59 -1.68 -5.05
CA MET A 133 -14.49 -2.64 -5.25
C MET A 133 -14.30 -3.52 -4.02
N ARG A 134 -14.28 -2.92 -2.82
CA ARG A 134 -14.18 -3.68 -1.57
C ARG A 134 -15.39 -4.59 -1.37
N GLN A 135 -16.60 -4.12 -1.67
CA GLN A 135 -17.80 -4.94 -1.54
C GLN A 135 -17.80 -6.10 -2.54
N ARG A 136 -17.39 -5.88 -3.79
CA ARG A 136 -17.24 -6.96 -4.78
C ARG A 136 -16.20 -7.98 -4.34
N ALA A 137 -15.05 -7.53 -3.82
CA ALA A 137 -14.02 -8.41 -3.30
C ALA A 137 -14.56 -9.25 -2.13
N ALA A 138 -15.23 -8.63 -1.16
CA ALA A 138 -15.83 -9.33 -0.02
C ALA A 138 -16.88 -10.36 -0.46
N ASN A 139 -17.77 -9.98 -1.39
CA ASN A 139 -18.79 -10.88 -1.92
C ASN A 139 -18.17 -12.07 -2.66
N LEU A 140 -17.13 -11.84 -3.47
CA LEU A 140 -16.42 -12.91 -4.17
C LEU A 140 -15.69 -13.83 -3.19
N GLY A 141 -15.02 -13.26 -2.19
CA GLY A 141 -14.35 -14.02 -1.14
C GLY A 141 -15.31 -14.92 -0.36
N ALA A 142 -16.50 -14.40 -0.01
CA ALA A 142 -17.54 -15.20 0.64
C ALA A 142 -17.99 -16.39 -0.22
N LYS A 143 -18.14 -16.20 -1.54
CA LYS A 143 -18.46 -17.30 -2.48
C LYS A 143 -17.35 -18.36 -2.50
N ILE A 144 -16.10 -17.95 -2.68
CA ILE A 144 -14.96 -18.89 -2.72
C ILE A 144 -14.79 -19.62 -1.38
N GLN A 145 -15.04 -18.95 -0.25
CA GLN A 145 -14.99 -19.59 1.07
C GLN A 145 -16.10 -20.61 1.30
N SER A 146 -17.25 -20.46 0.61
CA SER A 146 -18.37 -21.40 0.70
C SER A 146 -18.19 -22.66 -0.17
N GLU A 147 -17.19 -22.68 -1.05
CA GLU A 147 -16.86 -23.84 -1.87
C GLU A 147 -16.09 -24.89 -1.06
N ASP A 148 -16.44 -26.17 -1.26
CA ASP A 148 -15.59 -27.30 -0.86
C ASP A 148 -14.90 -27.87 -2.10
N GLY A 149 -13.90 -27.14 -2.58
CA GLY A 149 -13.18 -27.50 -3.80
C GLY A 149 -12.40 -28.82 -3.69
N VAL A 150 -12.05 -29.26 -2.47
CA VAL A 150 -11.34 -30.54 -2.27
C VAL A 150 -12.32 -31.69 -2.38
N ALA A 151 -13.47 -31.62 -1.70
CA ALA A 151 -14.48 -32.67 -1.81
C ALA A 151 -14.98 -32.83 -3.25
N GLU A 152 -15.27 -31.71 -3.93
CA GLU A 152 -15.69 -31.74 -5.34
C GLU A 152 -14.60 -32.36 -6.24
N ALA A 153 -13.33 -32.00 -6.04
CA ALA A 153 -12.24 -32.59 -6.82
C ALA A 153 -12.11 -34.10 -6.59
N VAL A 154 -12.21 -34.56 -5.33
CA VAL A 154 -12.19 -35.99 -4.98
C VAL A 154 -13.36 -36.72 -5.64
N GLU A 155 -14.55 -36.14 -5.61
CA GLU A 155 -15.73 -36.73 -6.23
C GLU A 155 -15.58 -36.84 -7.76
N ILE A 156 -15.12 -35.78 -8.43
CA ILE A 156 -14.88 -35.78 -9.87
C ILE A 156 -13.84 -36.84 -10.24
N ILE A 157 -12.70 -36.88 -9.53
CA ILE A 157 -11.64 -37.86 -9.78
C ILE A 157 -12.16 -39.29 -9.54
N GLY A 158 -12.96 -39.51 -8.49
CA GLY A 158 -13.56 -40.82 -8.22
C GLY A 158 -14.53 -41.30 -9.32
N ARG A 159 -15.19 -40.37 -10.03
CA ARG A 159 -16.07 -40.68 -11.18
C ARG A 159 -15.27 -40.98 -12.45
N LEU A 160 -14.05 -40.45 -12.57
CA LEU A 160 -13.10 -40.79 -13.63
C LEU A 160 -12.49 -42.16 -13.33
N LYS A 161 -13.28 -43.24 -13.52
CA LYS A 161 -12.79 -44.63 -13.43
C LYS A 161 -11.49 -44.75 -14.24
N MET A 162 -10.37 -44.92 -13.55
CA MET A 162 -9.16 -45.54 -14.10
C MET A 162 -9.30 -47.05 -14.00
#